data_AF-A0A8J2LRV9-F1
#
_entry.id   AF-A0A8J2LRV9-F1
#
_cell.length_a   1.000
_cell.length_b   1.000
_cell.length_c   1.000
_cell.angle_alpha   90.00
_cell.angle_beta   90.00
_cell.angle_gamma   90.00
#
_symmetry.space_group_name_H-M   'P 1'
#
loop_
_entity.id
_entity.type
_entity.pdbx_description
1 polymer ?
#
loop_
_entity_poly.entity_id
_entity_poly.type
_entity_poly.pdbx_seq_one_letter_code
_entity_poly.pdbx_strand_id
1 'polypeptide(L)'
;MAPAASKFDTLPFNCYELGHTWSPHCSHAAGSLGVNVFSESLKIYTSCYVLSLIATRRFPKSQNDLLKIVRDILRSSAFLTMNGFGFVTVFCALRKIFGGFNFFSVAYLPATIACYISILIEKPSRRPLLALYVTNVASETIFRMLRARGYVHNIKNFDMFLFVLSCTTLLYQMKKGNRRNDIIDTIFTKILGREEFLSKDRPGEVIQEEEVELNEEPNSRPIAVNAGGLVIGEEEQNAAEIQRRRLKDQSYRARFIRFVLWMHKCVEDIACQLERMVTDVYEGQIHERCPHKDSCLDYWLKGFSTRFASGFGIQAAIQSVFILRRFLLKPGKKEFSGVTEIL
;
A
#
# COMPACT_ATOMS: atom_id res chain seq x y z
N MET A 1 18.75 -28.41 -23.36
CA MET A 1 18.43 -28.23 -21.93
C MET A 1 19.72 -27.79 -21.24
N ALA A 2 19.78 -26.57 -20.70
CA ALA A 2 20.93 -26.18 -19.90
C ALA A 2 21.02 -27.12 -18.68
N PRO A 3 22.21 -27.63 -18.31
CA PRO A 3 22.34 -28.46 -17.12
C PRO A 3 21.80 -27.67 -15.91
N ALA A 4 21.06 -28.36 -15.04
CA ALA A 4 20.60 -27.77 -13.79
C ALA A 4 21.83 -27.49 -12.93
N ALA A 5 22.40 -26.28 -13.05
CA ALA A 5 23.50 -25.82 -12.21
C ALA A 5 23.08 -25.97 -10.74
N SER A 6 23.98 -26.49 -9.91
CA SER A 6 23.74 -26.58 -8.47
C SER A 6 23.43 -25.18 -7.96
N LYS A 7 22.52 -25.09 -6.98
CA LYS A 7 22.12 -23.78 -6.41
C LYS A 7 23.30 -23.02 -5.77
N PHE A 8 24.38 -23.73 -5.49
CA PHE A 8 25.62 -23.20 -4.93
C PHE A 8 26.72 -22.98 -5.97
N ASP A 9 26.52 -23.39 -7.22
CA ASP A 9 27.49 -23.13 -8.28
C ASP A 9 27.54 -21.64 -8.59
N THR A 10 28.75 -21.18 -8.90
CA THR A 10 28.97 -19.79 -9.28
C THR A 10 28.46 -19.57 -10.71
N LEU A 11 27.63 -18.54 -10.85
CA LEU A 11 27.12 -18.08 -12.13
C LEU A 11 28.22 -17.27 -12.85
N PRO A 12 28.47 -17.54 -14.14
CA PRO A 12 29.58 -16.95 -14.89
C PRO A 12 29.29 -15.52 -15.39
N PHE A 13 28.36 -14.80 -14.78
CA PHE A 13 27.90 -13.49 -15.25
C PHE A 13 28.41 -12.36 -14.37
N ASN A 14 28.54 -11.14 -14.91
CA ASN A 14 28.90 -9.95 -14.14
C ASN A 14 27.71 -9.26 -13.43
N CYS A 15 27.97 -8.44 -12.41
CA CYS A 15 26.94 -7.59 -11.77
C CYS A 15 26.28 -6.63 -12.77
N TYR A 16 27.05 -6.14 -13.74
CA TYR A 16 26.54 -5.35 -14.85
C TYR A 16 25.53 -6.14 -15.71
N GLU A 17 25.81 -7.41 -16.02
CA GLU A 17 24.97 -8.23 -16.89
C GLU A 17 23.68 -8.69 -16.21
N LEU A 18 23.72 -8.91 -14.89
CA LEU A 18 22.60 -9.44 -14.14
C LEU A 18 21.73 -8.38 -13.44
N GLY A 19 22.32 -7.31 -12.94
CA GLY A 19 21.64 -6.43 -11.98
C GLY A 19 21.61 -4.95 -12.34
N HIS A 20 22.65 -4.42 -12.99
CA HIS A 20 22.75 -2.99 -13.30
C HIS A 20 23.19 -2.69 -14.75
N THR A 21 22.46 -3.24 -15.70
CA THR A 21 22.75 -3.18 -17.15
C THR A 21 22.76 -1.77 -17.76
N TRP A 22 22.29 -0.75 -17.04
CA TRP A 22 22.27 0.64 -17.50
C TRP A 22 23.57 1.40 -17.22
N SER A 23 24.45 0.90 -16.35
CA SER A 23 25.71 1.57 -16.00
C SER A 23 26.80 0.57 -15.62
N PRO A 24 28.01 0.63 -16.22
CA PRO A 24 29.10 -0.30 -15.91
C PRO A 24 29.68 -0.08 -14.51
N HIS A 25 29.58 1.13 -13.96
CA HIS A 25 30.07 1.45 -12.62
C HIS A 25 28.99 1.19 -11.56
N CYS A 26 29.29 0.34 -10.58
CA CYS A 26 28.34 -0.05 -9.52
C CYS A 26 27.86 1.15 -8.68
N SER A 27 28.78 2.05 -8.28
CA SER A 27 28.42 3.20 -7.44
C SER A 27 27.52 4.18 -8.17
N HIS A 28 27.80 4.41 -9.46
CA HIS A 28 26.94 5.25 -10.31
C HIS A 28 25.58 4.58 -10.56
N ALA A 29 25.54 3.25 -10.76
CA ALA A 29 24.30 2.51 -10.91
C ALA A 29 23.41 2.59 -9.65
N ALA A 30 24.00 2.40 -8.47
CA ALA A 30 23.28 2.51 -7.20
C ALA A 30 22.82 3.95 -6.95
N GLY A 31 23.70 4.94 -7.10
CA GLY A 31 23.39 6.35 -6.89
C GLY A 31 22.32 6.89 -7.84
N SER A 32 22.42 6.58 -9.13
CA SER A 32 21.41 6.98 -10.13
C SER A 32 20.04 6.38 -9.84
N LEU A 33 19.98 5.09 -9.47
CA LEU A 33 18.73 4.46 -9.03
C LEU A 33 18.20 5.14 -7.76
N GLY A 34 19.06 5.41 -6.78
CA GLY A 34 18.70 6.06 -5.52
C GLY A 34 18.06 7.43 -5.74
N VAL A 35 18.66 8.29 -6.59
CA VAL A 35 18.11 9.62 -6.89
C VAL A 35 16.75 9.53 -7.58
N ASN A 36 16.61 8.62 -8.56
CA ASN A 36 15.36 8.43 -9.29
C ASN A 36 14.25 7.90 -8.37
N VAL A 37 14.55 6.89 -7.55
CA VAL A 37 13.60 6.33 -6.58
C VAL A 37 13.25 7.37 -5.52
N PHE A 38 14.20 8.21 -5.08
CA PHE A 38 13.91 9.29 -4.14
C PHE A 38 12.92 10.31 -4.72
N SER A 39 13.15 10.77 -5.95
CA SER A 39 12.22 11.69 -6.65
C SER A 39 10.81 11.10 -6.75
N GLU A 40 10.68 9.85 -7.19
CA GLU A 40 9.37 9.22 -7.35
C GLU A 40 8.70 8.88 -6.01
N SER A 41 9.48 8.41 -5.03
CA SER A 41 8.95 8.13 -3.68
C SER A 41 8.45 9.40 -3.02
N LEU A 42 9.14 10.53 -3.20
CA LEU A 42 8.71 11.82 -2.67
C LEU A 42 7.37 12.25 -3.26
N LYS A 43 7.14 12.04 -4.56
CA LYS A 43 5.84 12.31 -5.21
C LYS A 43 4.73 11.44 -4.62
N ILE A 44 4.98 10.13 -4.49
CA ILE A 44 4.01 9.16 -3.95
C ILE A 44 3.66 9.51 -2.51
N TYR A 45 4.65 9.65 -1.62
CA TYR A 45 4.38 9.89 -0.21
C TYR A 45 3.76 11.25 0.05
N THR A 46 4.19 12.30 -0.67
CA THR A 46 3.51 13.60 -0.61
C THR A 46 2.04 13.46 -0.98
N SER A 47 1.72 12.76 -2.07
CA SER A 47 0.33 12.56 -2.52
C SER A 47 -0.52 11.80 -1.49
N CYS A 48 0.01 10.71 -0.91
CA CYS A 48 -0.71 9.92 0.09
C CYS A 48 -0.96 10.74 1.37
N TYR A 49 0.00 11.57 1.78
CA TYR A 49 -0.15 12.44 2.93
C TYR A 49 -1.19 13.53 2.70
N VAL A 50 -1.14 14.20 1.55
CA VAL A 50 -2.16 15.21 1.18
C VAL A 50 -3.55 14.59 1.18
N LEU A 51 -3.71 13.41 0.58
CA LEU A 51 -4.99 12.70 0.57
C LEU A 51 -5.46 12.33 1.99
N SER A 52 -4.55 11.90 2.87
CA SER A 52 -4.86 11.59 4.26
C SER A 52 -5.32 12.83 5.05
N LEU A 53 -4.70 14.00 4.81
CA LEU A 53 -5.11 15.27 5.43
C LEU A 53 -6.52 15.70 4.96
N ILE A 54 -6.80 15.54 3.66
CA ILE A 54 -8.14 15.83 3.10
C ILE A 54 -9.19 14.88 3.70
N ALA A 55 -8.90 13.57 3.72
CA ALA A 55 -9.83 12.55 4.21
C ALA A 55 -10.15 12.74 5.70
N THR A 56 -9.17 13.13 6.50
CA THR A 56 -9.35 13.38 7.94
C THR A 56 -9.86 14.79 8.25
N ARG A 57 -9.93 15.69 7.25
CA ARG A 57 -10.26 17.13 7.40
C ARG A 57 -9.44 17.82 8.49
N ARG A 58 -8.26 17.30 8.81
CA ARG A 58 -7.34 17.86 9.82
C ARG A 58 -6.26 18.65 9.11
N PHE A 59 -6.50 19.95 8.95
CA PHE A 59 -5.49 20.85 8.42
C PHE A 59 -4.46 21.18 9.51
N PRO A 60 -3.16 21.18 9.19
CA PRO A 60 -2.12 21.55 10.13
C PRO A 60 -2.29 23.03 10.52
N LYS A 61 -2.37 23.29 11.83
CA LYS A 61 -2.59 24.65 12.36
C LYS A 61 -1.29 25.32 12.77
N SER A 62 -0.26 24.53 13.13
CA SER A 62 1.06 25.01 13.54
C SER A 62 2.15 24.69 12.50
N GLN A 63 3.22 25.50 12.47
CA GLN A 63 4.40 25.25 11.63
C GLN A 63 5.11 23.94 12.03
N ASN A 64 5.01 23.55 13.30
CA ASN A 64 5.64 22.34 13.81
C ASN A 64 4.90 21.07 13.37
N ASP A 65 3.58 21.16 13.16
CA ASP A 65 2.79 20.10 12.54
C ASP A 65 3.20 19.89 11.08
N LEU A 66 3.42 20.98 10.34
CA LEU A 66 3.92 20.92 8.96
C LEU A 66 5.31 20.31 8.89
N LEU A 67 6.23 20.72 9.76
CA LEU A 67 7.59 20.17 9.80
C LEU A 67 7.57 18.67 10.13
N LYS A 68 6.69 18.23 11.03
CA LYS A 68 6.50 16.81 11.35
C LYS A 68 5.99 16.02 10.15
N ILE A 69 5.02 16.56 9.40
CA ILE A 69 4.53 15.96 8.16
C ILE A 69 5.65 15.83 7.13
N VAL A 70 6.40 16.91 6.87
CA VAL A 70 7.51 16.91 5.92
C VAL A 70 8.59 15.92 6.34
N ARG A 71 8.96 15.89 7.63
CA ARG A 71 9.93 14.92 8.17
C ARG A 71 9.45 13.49 7.96
N ASP A 72 8.18 13.20 8.21
CA ASP A 72 7.67 11.85 8.01
C ASP A 72 7.58 11.48 6.52
N ILE A 73 7.25 12.43 5.62
CA ILE A 73 7.30 12.22 4.16
C ILE A 73 8.74 11.91 3.72
N LEU A 74 9.72 12.71 4.15
CA LEU A 74 11.13 12.50 3.83
C LEU A 74 11.65 11.18 4.41
N ARG A 75 11.26 10.82 5.62
CA ARG A 75 11.62 9.54 6.24
C ARG A 75 11.07 8.36 5.44
N SER A 76 9.80 8.38 5.04
CA SER A 76 9.22 7.31 4.24
C SER A 76 9.78 7.27 2.81
N SER A 77 10.14 8.42 2.25
CA SER A 77 10.85 8.49 0.96
C SER A 77 12.26 7.91 1.06
N ALA A 78 12.99 8.22 2.14
CA ALA A 78 14.30 7.65 2.44
C ALA A 78 14.23 6.14 2.70
N PHE A 79 13.17 5.65 3.37
CA PHE A 79 12.88 4.22 3.51
C PHE A 79 12.81 3.56 2.14
N LEU A 80 11.91 4.00 1.25
CA LEU A 80 11.74 3.35 -0.06
C LEU A 80 13.00 3.46 -0.93
N THR A 81 13.69 4.60 -0.85
CA THR A 81 14.96 4.84 -1.54
C THR A 81 16.05 3.88 -1.05
N MET A 82 16.20 3.71 0.27
CA MET A 82 17.18 2.80 0.84
C MET A 82 16.93 1.35 0.44
N ASN A 83 15.67 0.94 0.26
CA ASN A 83 15.38 -0.39 -0.26
C ASN A 83 15.99 -0.61 -1.66
N GLY A 84 15.70 0.27 -2.61
CA GLY A 84 16.20 0.17 -3.98
C GLY A 84 17.72 0.39 -4.10
N PHE A 85 18.22 1.47 -3.49
CA PHE A 85 19.64 1.79 -3.45
C PHE A 85 20.45 0.70 -2.72
N GLY A 86 19.95 0.26 -1.57
CA GLY A 86 20.58 -0.77 -0.74
C GLY A 86 20.62 -2.10 -1.45
N PHE A 87 19.58 -2.48 -2.20
CA PHE A 87 19.58 -3.72 -2.98
C PHE A 87 20.74 -3.74 -3.97
N VAL A 88 20.89 -2.72 -4.82
CA VAL A 88 21.97 -2.67 -5.82
C VAL A 88 23.35 -2.60 -5.16
N THR A 89 23.47 -1.84 -4.07
CA THR A 89 24.73 -1.70 -3.33
C THR A 89 25.16 -3.04 -2.74
N VAL A 90 24.27 -3.73 -2.03
CA VAL A 90 24.56 -5.02 -1.41
C VAL A 90 24.75 -6.11 -2.47
N PHE A 91 23.98 -6.10 -3.55
CA PHE A 91 24.14 -7.01 -4.69
C PHE A 91 25.56 -6.95 -5.26
N CYS A 92 26.09 -5.73 -5.48
CA CYS A 92 27.44 -5.54 -5.97
C CYS A 92 28.50 -5.88 -4.90
N ALA A 93 28.25 -5.55 -3.63
CA ALA A 93 29.17 -5.83 -2.54
C ALA A 93 29.33 -7.34 -2.30
N LEU A 94 28.22 -8.09 -2.26
CA LEU A 94 28.24 -9.55 -2.08
C LEU A 94 28.96 -10.25 -3.23
N ARG A 95 28.82 -9.76 -4.48
CA ARG A 95 29.63 -10.26 -5.60
C ARG A 95 31.13 -10.09 -5.34
N LYS A 96 31.56 -8.90 -4.88
CA LYS A 96 32.97 -8.62 -4.59
C LYS A 96 33.50 -9.49 -3.46
N ILE A 97 32.69 -9.76 -2.45
CA ILE A 97 33.05 -10.59 -1.28
C ILE A 97 33.13 -12.07 -1.66
N PHE A 98 32.16 -12.61 -2.40
CA PHE A 98 32.11 -14.02 -2.77
C PHE A 98 32.88 -14.36 -4.06
N GLY A 99 33.37 -13.36 -4.80
CA GLY A 99 34.05 -13.54 -6.09
C GLY A 99 33.12 -13.92 -7.26
N GLY A 100 31.85 -14.21 -7.00
CA GLY A 100 30.85 -14.62 -8.00
C GLY A 100 29.42 -14.55 -7.46
N PHE A 101 28.45 -14.89 -8.31
CA PHE A 101 27.06 -15.00 -7.88
C PHE A 101 26.64 -16.45 -7.69
N ASN A 102 25.93 -16.73 -6.61
CA ASN A 102 25.22 -17.99 -6.39
C ASN A 102 23.72 -17.71 -6.40
N PHE A 103 22.88 -18.75 -6.42
CA PHE A 103 21.43 -18.60 -6.39
C PHE A 103 20.93 -17.75 -5.20
N PHE A 104 21.62 -17.81 -4.05
CA PHE A 104 21.28 -17.02 -2.87
C PHE A 104 21.85 -15.59 -2.92
N SER A 105 23.06 -15.41 -3.47
CA SER A 105 23.72 -14.10 -3.47
C SER A 105 23.21 -13.17 -4.59
N VAL A 106 22.56 -13.73 -5.62
CA VAL A 106 22.01 -12.93 -6.73
C VAL A 106 20.77 -12.12 -6.34
N ALA A 107 19.92 -12.63 -5.46
CA ALA A 107 18.64 -11.97 -5.14
C ALA A 107 18.27 -12.08 -3.67
N TYR A 108 18.32 -13.27 -3.08
CA TYR A 108 17.83 -13.51 -1.72
C TYR A 108 18.58 -12.70 -0.65
N LEU A 109 19.91 -12.80 -0.61
CA LEU A 109 20.73 -12.09 0.37
C LEU A 109 20.72 -10.56 0.17
N PRO A 110 20.94 -10.02 -1.05
CA PRO A 110 20.83 -8.58 -1.28
C PRO A 110 19.47 -8.02 -0.88
N ALA A 111 18.38 -8.69 -1.24
CA ALA A 111 17.04 -8.25 -0.88
C ALA A 111 16.79 -8.30 0.63
N THR A 112 17.21 -9.37 1.31
CA THR A 112 17.02 -9.50 2.76
C THR A 112 17.76 -8.40 3.52
N ILE A 113 19.03 -8.16 3.18
CA ILE A 113 19.85 -7.13 3.83
C ILE A 113 19.32 -5.73 3.51
N ALA A 114 18.98 -5.45 2.24
CA ALA A 114 18.43 -4.16 1.84
C ALA A 114 17.10 -3.86 2.53
N CYS A 115 16.18 -4.82 2.55
CA CYS A 115 14.90 -4.70 3.26
C CYS A 115 15.11 -4.50 4.76
N TYR A 116 16.06 -5.20 5.37
CA TYR A 116 16.38 -5.05 6.79
C TYR A 116 16.94 -3.66 7.11
N ILE A 117 17.88 -3.15 6.32
CA ILE A 117 18.41 -1.78 6.51
C ILE A 117 17.30 -0.74 6.28
N SER A 118 16.50 -0.94 5.23
CA SER A 118 15.37 -0.08 4.91
C SER A 118 14.39 0.02 6.07
N ILE A 119 13.91 -1.10 6.62
CA ILE A 119 12.88 -1.07 7.68
C ILE A 119 13.34 -0.37 8.97
N LEU A 120 14.66 -0.33 9.23
CA LEU A 120 15.21 0.41 10.37
C LEU A 120 15.05 1.93 10.23
N ILE A 121 15.01 2.46 9.00
CA ILE A 121 14.77 3.89 8.73
C ILE A 121 13.31 4.28 8.98
N GLU A 122 12.38 3.37 8.70
CA GLU A 122 10.94 3.66 8.83
C GLU A 122 10.52 3.75 10.30
N LYS A 123 9.50 4.58 10.56
CA LYS A 123 8.95 4.82 11.89
C LYS A 123 8.40 3.51 12.51
N PRO A 124 8.73 3.17 13.77
CA PRO A 124 8.27 1.93 14.42
C PRO A 124 6.76 1.68 14.34
N SER A 125 5.96 2.75 14.48
CA SER A 125 4.50 2.68 14.40
C SER A 125 3.97 2.17 13.05
N ARG A 126 4.72 2.33 11.95
CA ARG A 126 4.31 1.91 10.59
C ARG A 126 4.79 0.52 10.19
N ARG A 127 5.83 0.01 10.87
CA ARG A 127 6.48 -1.28 10.52
C ARG A 127 5.50 -2.46 10.55
N PRO A 128 4.59 -2.61 11.53
CA PRO A 128 3.67 -3.75 11.55
C PRO A 128 2.71 -3.76 10.37
N LEU A 129 2.16 -2.59 9.99
CA LEU A 129 1.23 -2.49 8.87
C LEU A 129 1.92 -2.81 7.54
N LEU A 130 3.14 -2.29 7.35
CA LEU A 130 3.93 -2.56 6.16
C LEU A 130 4.34 -4.04 6.08
N ALA A 131 4.77 -4.63 7.20
CA ALA A 131 5.14 -6.04 7.28
C ALA A 131 3.94 -6.93 6.93
N LEU A 132 2.76 -6.62 7.45
CA LEU A 132 1.53 -7.35 7.15
C LEU A 132 1.16 -7.25 5.66
N TYR A 133 1.25 -6.05 5.07
CA TYR A 133 1.02 -5.85 3.64
C TYR A 133 1.98 -6.67 2.78
N VAL A 134 3.29 -6.55 3.01
CA VAL A 134 4.30 -7.26 2.22
C VAL A 134 4.20 -8.78 2.42
N THR A 135 3.85 -9.24 3.62
CA THR A 135 3.62 -10.67 3.89
C THR A 135 2.45 -11.21 3.07
N ASN A 136 1.38 -10.44 2.92
CA ASN A 136 0.25 -10.83 2.08
C ASN A 136 0.63 -10.90 0.58
N VAL A 137 1.41 -9.95 0.09
CA VAL A 137 1.94 -9.99 -1.29
C VAL A 137 2.89 -11.18 -1.47
N ALA A 138 3.71 -11.48 -0.46
CA ALA A 138 4.63 -12.61 -0.49
C ALA A 138 3.89 -13.96 -0.51
N SER A 139 2.84 -14.12 0.30
CA SER A 139 2.03 -15.35 0.32
C SER A 139 1.35 -15.60 -1.02
N GLU A 140 0.80 -14.55 -1.65
CA GLU A 140 0.24 -14.64 -3.00
C GLU A 140 1.30 -15.02 -4.04
N THR A 141 2.49 -14.43 -3.95
CA THR A 141 3.60 -14.74 -4.85
C THR A 141 4.02 -16.20 -4.71
N ILE A 142 4.15 -16.70 -3.47
CA ILE A 142 4.45 -18.11 -3.19
C ILE A 142 3.37 -19.01 -3.77
N PHE A 143 2.09 -18.69 -3.57
CA PHE A 143 0.98 -19.46 -4.13
C PHE A 143 1.04 -19.52 -5.67
N ARG A 144 1.26 -18.38 -6.33
CA ARG A 144 1.43 -18.31 -7.80
C ARG A 144 2.63 -19.12 -8.28
N MET A 145 3.75 -19.10 -7.54
CA MET A 145 4.94 -19.91 -7.85
C MET A 145 4.69 -21.41 -7.66
N LEU A 146 4.00 -21.81 -6.59
CA LEU A 146 3.63 -23.21 -6.35
C LEU A 146 2.69 -23.74 -7.44
N ARG A 147 1.74 -22.90 -7.88
CA ARG A 147 0.85 -23.21 -8.99
C ARG A 147 1.61 -23.39 -10.30
N ALA A 148 2.53 -22.48 -10.62
CA ALA A 148 3.34 -22.57 -11.85
C ALA A 148 4.21 -23.83 -11.89
N ARG A 149 4.55 -24.40 -10.73
CA ARG A 149 5.30 -25.65 -10.58
C ARG A 149 4.43 -26.90 -10.48
N GLY A 150 3.10 -26.76 -10.54
CA GLY A 150 2.16 -27.89 -10.44
C GLY A 150 1.98 -28.46 -9.03
N TYR A 151 2.52 -27.84 -7.99
CA TYR A 151 2.36 -28.33 -6.61
C TYR A 151 0.99 -28.01 -6.01
N VAL A 152 0.36 -26.92 -6.45
CA VAL A 152 -0.92 -26.46 -5.92
C VAL A 152 -1.88 -26.18 -7.07
N HIS A 153 -3.10 -26.66 -6.95
CA HIS A 153 -4.18 -26.45 -7.92
C HIS A 153 -5.16 -25.40 -7.38
N ASN A 154 -5.83 -24.68 -8.29
CA ASN A 154 -6.84 -23.71 -7.89
C ASN A 154 -8.07 -24.45 -7.36
N ILE A 155 -8.37 -24.27 -6.07
CA ILE A 155 -9.62 -24.75 -5.47
C ILE A 155 -10.69 -23.69 -5.73
N LYS A 156 -11.81 -24.09 -6.33
CA LYS A 156 -12.94 -23.19 -6.60
C LYS A 156 -13.42 -22.59 -5.29
N ASN A 157 -13.57 -21.26 -5.26
CA ASN A 157 -14.05 -20.48 -4.10
C ASN A 157 -13.13 -20.49 -2.86
N PHE A 158 -11.83 -20.78 -3.01
CA PHE A 158 -10.89 -20.74 -1.88
C PHE A 158 -10.82 -19.36 -1.20
N ASP A 159 -10.91 -18.27 -1.97
CA ASP A 159 -10.92 -16.91 -1.45
C ASP A 159 -12.12 -16.67 -0.51
N MET A 160 -13.29 -17.23 -0.85
CA MET A 160 -14.49 -17.17 0.00
C MET A 160 -14.28 -17.99 1.28
N PHE A 161 -13.65 -19.16 1.18
CA PHE A 161 -13.33 -19.97 2.36
C PHE A 161 -12.38 -19.23 3.32
N LEU A 162 -11.31 -18.62 2.81
CA LEU A 162 -10.38 -17.82 3.60
C LEU A 162 -11.07 -16.61 4.25
N PHE A 163 -11.97 -15.96 3.51
CA PHE A 163 -12.77 -14.85 4.03
C PHE A 163 -13.70 -15.29 5.17
N VAL A 164 -14.49 -16.36 4.97
CA VAL A 164 -15.41 -16.89 6.00
C VAL A 164 -14.64 -17.34 7.23
N LEU A 165 -13.51 -18.03 7.05
CA LEU A 165 -12.65 -18.46 8.15
C LEU A 165 -12.13 -17.25 8.94
N SER A 166 -11.60 -16.24 8.26
CA SER A 166 -11.06 -15.02 8.88
C SER A 166 -12.13 -14.25 9.65
N CYS A 167 -13.31 -14.04 9.04
CA CYS A 167 -14.45 -13.39 9.71
C CYS A 167 -14.93 -14.20 10.92
N THR A 168 -15.05 -15.52 10.80
CA THR A 168 -15.47 -16.40 11.90
C THR A 168 -14.49 -16.32 13.07
N THR A 169 -13.18 -16.34 12.81
CA THR A 169 -12.15 -16.20 13.84
C THR A 169 -12.21 -14.83 14.52
N LEU A 170 -12.37 -13.74 13.76
CA LEU A 170 -12.50 -12.40 14.33
C LEU A 170 -13.74 -12.28 15.22
N LEU A 171 -14.91 -12.71 14.74
CA LEU A 171 -16.16 -12.66 15.49
C LEU A 171 -16.11 -13.53 16.75
N TYR A 172 -15.48 -14.71 16.68
CA TYR A 172 -15.26 -15.56 17.85
C TYR A 172 -14.39 -14.87 18.90
N GLN A 173 -13.31 -14.22 18.49
CA GLN A 173 -12.43 -13.48 19.40
C GLN A 173 -13.12 -12.26 20.03
N MET A 174 -13.90 -11.51 19.24
CA MET A 174 -14.72 -10.41 19.73
C MET A 174 -15.75 -10.89 20.77
N LYS A 175 -16.41 -12.03 20.52
CA LYS A 175 -17.39 -12.63 21.46
C LYS A 175 -16.74 -13.11 22.76
N LYS A 176 -15.49 -13.57 22.71
CA LYS A 176 -14.71 -13.96 23.91
C LYS A 176 -14.26 -12.74 24.75
N GLY A 177 -14.50 -11.53 24.27
CA GLY A 177 -14.12 -10.29 24.94
C GLY A 177 -12.72 -9.77 24.56
N ASN A 178 -12.03 -10.43 23.62
CA ASN A 178 -10.73 -9.98 23.13
C ASN A 178 -10.90 -8.95 21.99
N ARG A 179 -11.46 -7.79 22.33
CA ARG A 179 -11.68 -6.69 21.37
C ARG A 179 -10.39 -5.93 21.13
N ARG A 180 -10.13 -5.60 19.87
CA ARG A 180 -9.00 -4.81 19.40
C ARG A 180 -9.28 -3.32 19.49
N ASN A 181 -10.56 -2.93 19.55
CA ASN A 181 -11.04 -1.54 19.49
C ASN A 181 -10.65 -0.81 18.18
N ASP A 182 -10.42 -1.59 17.12
CA ASP A 182 -10.07 -1.07 15.80
C ASP A 182 -11.32 -0.70 14.98
N ILE A 183 -11.11 -0.07 13.81
CA ILE A 183 -12.17 0.25 12.82
C ILE A 183 -12.97 -1.02 12.46
N ILE A 184 -12.29 -2.17 12.38
CA ILE A 184 -12.92 -3.46 12.04
C ILE A 184 -13.94 -3.87 13.11
N ASP A 185 -13.59 -3.75 14.39
CA ASP A 185 -14.51 -4.04 15.51
C ASP A 185 -15.70 -3.09 15.49
N THR A 186 -15.46 -1.81 15.16
CA THR A 186 -16.53 -0.80 15.02
C THR A 186 -17.49 -1.17 13.90
N ILE A 187 -16.98 -1.59 12.75
CA ILE A 187 -17.78 -2.03 11.60
C ILE A 187 -18.58 -3.29 11.97
N PHE A 188 -17.95 -4.31 12.54
CA PHE A 188 -18.65 -5.55 12.93
C PHE A 188 -19.69 -5.31 14.01
N THR A 189 -19.39 -4.48 15.01
CA THR A 189 -20.34 -4.09 16.06
C THR A 189 -21.53 -3.32 15.47
N LYS A 190 -21.29 -2.47 14.46
CA LYS A 190 -22.36 -1.73 13.78
C LYS A 190 -23.22 -2.61 12.88
N ILE A 191 -22.63 -3.62 12.23
CA ILE A 191 -23.34 -4.55 11.33
C ILE A 191 -24.15 -5.59 12.11
N LEU A 192 -23.56 -6.19 13.16
CA LEU A 192 -24.13 -7.32 13.88
C LEU A 192 -24.88 -6.92 15.16
N GLY A 193 -24.72 -5.67 15.63
CA GLY A 193 -25.32 -5.19 16.88
C GLY A 193 -24.35 -5.29 18.07
N ARG A 194 -24.52 -4.42 19.06
CA ARG A 194 -23.68 -4.42 20.28
C ARG A 194 -24.00 -5.61 21.18
N GLU A 195 -25.24 -6.05 21.15
CA GLU A 195 -25.84 -7.12 21.94
C GLU A 195 -25.19 -8.49 21.70
N GLU A 196 -24.69 -8.77 20.50
CA GLU A 196 -24.02 -10.02 20.13
C GLU A 196 -22.62 -10.17 20.75
N PHE A 197 -22.02 -9.05 21.19
CA PHE A 197 -20.67 -8.98 21.75
C PHE A 197 -20.67 -8.63 23.23
N LEU A 198 -21.84 -8.50 23.86
CA LEU A 198 -21.93 -8.40 25.32
C LEU A 198 -21.62 -9.79 25.90
N SER A 199 -20.47 -9.90 26.57
CA SER A 199 -20.22 -11.01 27.47
C SER A 199 -21.36 -11.04 28.50
N LYS A 200 -22.02 -12.19 28.70
CA LYS A 200 -22.75 -12.43 29.95
C LYS A 200 -21.80 -12.10 31.10
N ASP A 201 -22.18 -11.13 31.91
CA ASP A 201 -21.33 -10.32 32.78
C ASP A 201 -20.19 -11.06 33.49
N ARG A 202 -19.01 -10.44 33.47
CA ARG A 202 -18.26 -10.17 34.71
C ARG A 202 -18.12 -8.64 34.84
N PRO A 203 -18.62 -8.03 35.93
CA PRO A 203 -18.75 -6.58 36.02
C PRO A 203 -17.43 -5.86 36.34
N GLY A 204 -17.15 -4.80 35.58
CA GLY A 204 -16.38 -3.62 36.01
C GLY A 204 -14.92 -3.51 35.57
N GLU A 205 -14.63 -2.66 34.58
CA GLU A 205 -13.55 -1.64 34.65
C GLU A 205 -13.56 -0.69 33.43
N VAL A 206 -13.36 0.60 33.71
CA VAL A 206 -13.41 1.75 32.78
C VAL A 206 -11.98 2.13 32.40
N ILE A 207 -11.69 2.28 31.11
CA ILE A 207 -10.35 2.68 30.61
C ILE A 207 -10.30 4.21 30.46
N GLN A 208 -9.30 4.85 31.09
CA GLN A 208 -8.94 6.26 30.91
C GLN A 208 -7.91 6.40 29.78
N GLU A 209 -8.12 7.41 28.92
CA GLU A 209 -7.19 7.86 27.87
C GLU A 209 -6.20 8.87 28.47
N GLU A 210 -4.91 8.78 28.13
CA GLU A 210 -3.91 9.78 28.50
C GLU A 210 -3.03 10.18 27.30
N GLU A 211 -2.77 11.49 27.23
CA GLU A 211 -2.38 12.29 26.07
C GLU A 211 -0.86 12.51 26.00
N VAL A 212 -0.33 12.78 24.80
CA VAL A 212 1.12 12.93 24.49
C VAL A 212 1.50 14.41 24.37
N GLU A 213 2.53 14.85 25.11
CA GLU A 213 3.18 16.17 24.92
C GLU A 213 4.57 16.06 24.25
N LEU A 214 4.86 17.01 23.36
CA LEU A 214 6.09 17.20 22.59
C LEU A 214 6.59 18.65 22.83
N ASN A 215 7.89 18.84 23.10
CA ASN A 215 8.55 20.15 23.18
C ASN A 215 9.65 20.32 22.12
N GLU A 216 9.85 21.58 21.70
CA GLU A 216 10.52 22.08 20.49
C GLU A 216 11.88 22.78 20.72
N GLU A 217 12.75 22.69 19.68
CA GLU A 217 13.70 23.69 19.09
C GLU A 217 14.83 24.35 19.95
N PRO A 218 15.78 25.21 19.44
CA PRO A 218 16.08 25.73 18.06
C PRO A 218 17.60 25.88 17.66
N ASN A 219 17.83 26.42 16.44
CA ASN A 219 18.94 27.33 15.99
C ASN A 219 20.36 26.76 15.70
N SER A 220 21.22 27.24 14.78
CA SER A 220 21.30 28.42 13.88
C SER A 220 22.48 28.22 12.86
N ARG A 221 22.56 29.11 11.85
CA ARG A 221 23.36 29.19 10.58
C ARG A 221 24.89 29.44 10.77
N PRO A 222 25.76 29.92 9.80
CA PRO A 222 25.71 30.09 8.31
C PRO A 222 27.02 29.77 7.48
N ILE A 223 26.87 29.74 6.13
CA ILE A 223 27.67 30.33 5.00
C ILE A 223 29.22 30.17 4.89
N ALA A 224 29.73 29.77 3.69
CA ALA A 224 30.77 30.48 2.89
C ALA A 224 31.09 29.81 1.53
N VAL A 225 31.59 30.62 0.58
CA VAL A 225 31.70 30.47 -0.88
C VAL A 225 33.16 30.45 -1.34
N ASN A 226 33.48 29.79 -2.47
CA ASN A 226 34.43 30.15 -3.56
C ASN A 226 34.93 28.90 -4.32
N ALA A 227 35.54 28.91 -5.51
CA ALA A 227 35.43 29.61 -6.79
C ALA A 227 36.63 29.12 -7.65
N GLY A 228 36.40 28.73 -8.91
CA GLY A 228 37.37 28.87 -10.01
C GLY A 228 38.34 27.72 -10.37
N GLY A 229 38.43 27.41 -11.67
CA GLY A 229 39.57 26.72 -12.29
C GLY A 229 39.27 25.98 -13.61
N LEU A 230 39.52 26.64 -14.76
CA LEU A 230 39.34 26.15 -16.15
C LEU A 230 40.73 25.88 -16.78
N VAL A 231 40.92 24.76 -17.49
CA VAL A 231 42.05 24.57 -18.43
C VAL A 231 41.55 23.86 -19.70
N ILE A 232 41.86 24.48 -20.84
CA ILE A 232 41.43 24.15 -22.22
C ILE A 232 42.51 23.27 -22.87
N GLY A 233 42.12 22.16 -23.50
CA GLY A 233 43.03 21.30 -24.27
C GLY A 233 42.39 20.15 -25.07
N GLU A 234 41.07 20.17 -25.33
CA GLU A 234 40.32 19.01 -25.85
C GLU A 234 39.88 19.08 -27.33
N GLU A 235 40.24 20.12 -28.09
CA GLU A 235 39.48 20.46 -29.32
C GLU A 235 39.63 19.47 -30.49
N GLU A 236 40.77 18.81 -30.71
CA GLU A 236 40.90 17.86 -31.84
C GLU A 236 40.40 16.44 -31.54
N GLN A 237 40.39 15.99 -30.27
CA GLN A 237 39.80 14.71 -29.89
C GLN A 237 38.27 14.78 -29.80
N ASN A 238 37.73 15.96 -29.48
CA ASN A 238 36.31 16.19 -29.35
C ASN A 238 35.54 16.08 -30.67
N ALA A 239 36.11 16.45 -31.83
CA ALA A 239 35.36 16.42 -33.09
C ALA A 239 34.93 15.00 -33.52
N ALA A 240 35.82 14.01 -33.39
CA ALA A 240 35.54 12.61 -33.71
C ALA A 240 34.61 11.94 -32.67
N GLU A 241 34.65 12.40 -31.42
CA GLU A 241 33.76 11.94 -30.35
C GLU A 241 32.38 12.58 -30.45
N ILE A 242 32.28 13.86 -30.83
CA ILE A 242 31.01 14.57 -31.09
C ILE A 242 30.26 13.91 -32.25
N GLN A 243 30.96 13.50 -33.32
CA GLN A 243 30.35 12.77 -34.44
C GLN A 243 29.76 11.41 -33.98
N ARG A 244 30.49 10.64 -33.16
CA ARG A 244 30.01 9.37 -32.59
C ARG A 244 28.87 9.56 -31.59
N ARG A 245 28.92 10.62 -30.77
CA ARG A 245 27.84 11.00 -29.85
C ARG A 245 26.58 11.39 -30.62
N ARG A 246 26.68 12.14 -31.72
CA ARG A 246 25.51 12.50 -32.58
C ARG A 246 24.84 11.27 -33.21
N LEU A 247 25.62 10.30 -33.70
CA LEU A 247 25.08 9.04 -34.24
C LEU A 247 24.44 8.15 -33.17
N LYS A 248 25.04 8.07 -31.97
CA LYS A 248 24.39 7.41 -30.82
C LYS A 248 23.13 8.15 -30.39
N ASP A 249 23.15 9.47 -30.33
CA ASP A 249 22.01 10.29 -29.91
C ASP A 249 20.82 10.16 -30.87
N GLN A 250 21.06 10.07 -32.19
CA GLN A 250 20.02 9.71 -33.16
C GLN A 250 19.42 8.31 -32.92
N SER A 251 20.23 7.33 -32.54
CA SER A 251 19.77 5.97 -32.20
C SER A 251 18.99 5.92 -30.87
N TYR A 252 19.39 6.72 -29.88
CA TYR A 252 18.67 6.85 -28.60
C TYR A 252 17.36 7.61 -28.77
N ARG A 253 17.35 8.72 -29.50
CA ARG A 253 16.12 9.46 -29.85
C ARG A 253 15.14 8.59 -30.62
N ALA A 254 15.59 7.80 -31.60
CA ALA A 254 14.71 6.88 -32.34
C ALA A 254 14.15 5.73 -31.47
N ARG A 255 14.90 5.29 -30.45
CA ARG A 255 14.42 4.29 -29.47
C ARG A 255 13.46 4.92 -28.45
N PHE A 256 13.76 6.13 -28.00
CA PHE A 256 12.91 6.91 -27.10
C PHE A 256 11.58 7.28 -27.76
N ILE A 257 11.60 7.74 -29.01
CA ILE A 257 10.38 8.02 -29.79
C ILE A 257 9.57 6.74 -29.96
N ARG A 258 10.19 5.60 -30.29
CA ARG A 258 9.48 4.31 -30.35
C ARG A 258 8.88 3.89 -29.01
N PHE A 259 9.58 4.14 -27.91
CA PHE A 259 9.09 3.87 -26.56
C PHE A 259 7.92 4.79 -26.19
N VAL A 260 8.00 6.08 -26.48
CA VAL A 260 6.94 7.06 -26.22
C VAL A 260 5.72 6.77 -27.09
N LEU A 261 5.89 6.43 -28.37
CA LEU A 261 4.79 6.02 -29.24
C LEU A 261 4.16 4.69 -28.79
N TRP A 262 4.98 3.73 -28.32
CA TRP A 262 4.47 2.49 -27.73
C TRP A 262 3.69 2.76 -26.44
N MET A 263 4.19 3.64 -25.58
CA MET A 263 3.52 4.05 -24.34
C MET A 263 2.20 4.80 -24.63
N HIS A 264 2.20 5.73 -25.59
CA HIS A 264 0.99 6.44 -26.02
C HIS A 264 -0.05 5.46 -26.56
N LYS A 265 0.36 4.51 -27.39
CA LYS A 265 -0.52 3.45 -27.89
C LYS A 265 -1.06 2.57 -26.77
N CYS A 266 -0.25 2.21 -25.77
CA CYS A 266 -0.73 1.47 -24.60
C CYS A 266 -1.74 2.28 -23.77
N VAL A 267 -1.52 3.59 -23.62
CA VAL A 267 -2.45 4.48 -22.90
C VAL A 267 -3.76 4.66 -23.69
N GLU A 268 -3.69 4.81 -25.00
CA GLU A 268 -4.86 4.86 -25.89
C GLU A 268 -5.63 3.53 -25.88
N ASP A 269 -4.95 2.39 -25.91
CA ASP A 269 -5.58 1.06 -25.83
C ASP A 269 -6.30 0.87 -24.49
N ILE A 270 -5.71 1.34 -23.38
CA ILE A 270 -6.34 1.31 -22.04
C ILE A 270 -7.53 2.26 -21.98
N ALA A 271 -7.39 3.49 -22.49
CA ALA A 271 -8.47 4.47 -22.51
C ALA A 271 -9.66 3.97 -23.36
N CYS A 272 -9.39 3.38 -24.53
CA CYS A 272 -10.40 2.80 -25.41
C CYS A 272 -11.09 1.58 -24.76
N GLN A 273 -10.37 0.75 -24.01
CA GLN A 273 -10.98 -0.33 -23.21
C GLN A 273 -11.87 0.21 -22.10
N LEU A 274 -11.45 1.29 -21.43
CA LEU A 274 -12.21 1.92 -20.36
C LEU A 274 -13.50 2.56 -20.91
N GLU A 275 -13.40 3.29 -22.03
CA GLU A 275 -14.54 3.87 -22.72
C GLU A 275 -15.50 2.79 -23.21
N ARG A 276 -15.02 1.69 -23.79
CA ARG A 276 -15.89 0.56 -24.17
C ARG A 276 -16.60 -0.04 -22.96
N MET A 277 -15.91 -0.28 -21.84
CA MET A 277 -16.57 -0.77 -20.63
C MET A 277 -17.61 0.21 -20.09
N VAL A 278 -17.33 1.52 -20.13
CA VAL A 278 -18.27 2.55 -19.68
C VAL A 278 -19.47 2.62 -20.61
N THR A 279 -19.26 2.57 -21.93
CA THR A 279 -20.32 2.58 -22.95
C THR A 279 -21.15 1.30 -22.88
N ASP A 280 -20.56 0.12 -22.72
CA ASP A 280 -21.27 -1.15 -22.57
C ASP A 280 -22.15 -1.18 -21.30
N VAL A 281 -21.68 -0.52 -20.23
CA VAL A 281 -22.45 -0.31 -19.00
C VAL A 281 -23.57 0.72 -19.21
N TYR A 282 -23.35 1.76 -20.01
CA TYR A 282 -24.33 2.83 -20.28
C TYR A 282 -25.40 2.41 -21.30
N GLU A 283 -25.03 1.60 -22.28
CA GLU A 283 -25.91 1.04 -23.31
C GLU A 283 -26.67 -0.20 -22.85
N GLY A 284 -26.40 -0.70 -21.64
CA GLY A 284 -27.16 -1.77 -21.01
C GLY A 284 -27.03 -3.12 -21.69
N GLN A 285 -25.91 -3.38 -22.39
CA GLN A 285 -25.72 -4.63 -23.11
C GLN A 285 -25.51 -5.82 -22.15
N ILE A 286 -26.04 -6.97 -22.55
CA ILE A 286 -25.91 -8.22 -21.83
C ILE A 286 -24.67 -8.93 -22.36
N HIS A 287 -23.65 -9.12 -21.51
CA HIS A 287 -22.48 -9.91 -21.89
C HIS A 287 -22.89 -11.35 -22.19
N GLU A 288 -22.41 -11.94 -23.29
CA GLU A 288 -22.76 -13.32 -23.72
C GLU A 288 -22.51 -14.42 -22.66
N ARG A 289 -21.67 -14.13 -21.66
CA ARG A 289 -21.31 -15.07 -20.58
C ARG A 289 -22.17 -14.91 -19.32
N CYS A 290 -23.06 -13.93 -19.26
CA CYS A 290 -23.88 -13.67 -18.09
C CYS A 290 -25.20 -14.47 -18.15
N PRO A 291 -25.58 -15.20 -17.09
CA PRO A 291 -26.76 -16.06 -17.08
C PRO A 291 -28.09 -15.33 -16.81
N HIS A 292 -28.15 -14.00 -16.99
CA HIS A 292 -29.33 -13.17 -16.69
C HIS A 292 -29.88 -12.51 -17.96
N LYS A 293 -31.22 -12.36 -18.01
CA LYS A 293 -31.94 -11.78 -19.16
C LYS A 293 -32.05 -10.25 -19.14
N ASP A 294 -31.83 -9.64 -17.98
CA ASP A 294 -31.87 -8.18 -17.78
C ASP A 294 -30.46 -7.58 -18.00
N SER A 295 -30.34 -6.25 -18.15
CA SER A 295 -29.03 -5.59 -18.25
C SER A 295 -28.20 -5.86 -16.99
N CYS A 296 -26.87 -6.00 -17.13
CA CYS A 296 -25.98 -6.35 -16.02
C CYS A 296 -26.13 -5.39 -14.82
N LEU A 297 -26.32 -4.11 -15.13
CA LEU A 297 -26.50 -3.06 -14.13
C LEU A 297 -27.85 -3.21 -13.39
N ASP A 298 -28.92 -3.52 -14.11
CA ASP A 298 -30.25 -3.69 -13.52
C ASP A 298 -30.34 -4.98 -12.70
N TYR A 299 -29.71 -6.08 -13.16
CA TYR A 299 -29.57 -7.30 -12.36
C TYR A 299 -28.80 -7.07 -11.05
N TRP A 300 -27.69 -6.32 -11.13
CA TRP A 300 -26.89 -5.97 -9.96
C TRP A 300 -27.65 -5.05 -8.99
N LEU A 301 -28.31 -4.00 -9.49
CA LEU A 301 -29.12 -3.07 -8.69
C LEU A 301 -30.34 -3.75 -8.08
N LYS A 302 -31.00 -4.66 -8.80
CA LYS A 302 -32.13 -5.44 -8.28
C LYS A 302 -31.70 -6.38 -7.18
N GLY A 303 -30.56 -7.07 -7.34
CA GLY A 303 -29.96 -7.91 -6.30
C GLY A 303 -29.54 -7.10 -5.07
N PHE A 304 -28.92 -5.93 -5.29
CA PHE A 304 -28.50 -5.04 -4.21
C PHE A 304 -29.71 -4.45 -3.47
N SER A 305 -30.68 -3.88 -4.19
CA SER A 305 -31.85 -3.22 -3.61
C SER A 305 -32.77 -4.20 -2.86
N THR A 306 -33.01 -5.41 -3.38
CA THR A 306 -33.85 -6.40 -2.67
C THR A 306 -33.19 -6.90 -1.39
N ARG A 307 -31.89 -7.23 -1.44
CA ARG A 307 -31.13 -7.66 -0.25
C ARG A 307 -31.01 -6.52 0.77
N PHE A 308 -30.72 -5.30 0.31
CA PHE A 308 -30.59 -4.12 1.16
C PHE A 308 -31.93 -3.69 1.79
N ALA A 309 -33.01 -3.64 1.01
CA ALA A 309 -34.35 -3.29 1.50
C ALA A 309 -34.92 -4.35 2.45
N SER A 310 -34.67 -5.64 2.19
CA SER A 310 -35.05 -6.70 3.14
C SER A 310 -34.32 -6.58 4.47
N GLY A 311 -33.02 -6.27 4.45
CA GLY A 311 -32.23 -6.03 5.66
C GLY A 311 -32.70 -4.80 6.43
N PHE A 312 -32.95 -3.70 5.73
CA PHE A 312 -33.46 -2.46 6.33
C PHE A 312 -34.88 -2.63 6.89
N GLY A 313 -35.75 -3.37 6.20
CA GLY A 313 -37.11 -3.67 6.65
C GLY A 313 -37.13 -4.52 7.92
N ILE A 314 -36.28 -5.55 8.01
CA ILE A 314 -36.13 -6.35 9.23
C ILE A 314 -35.60 -5.49 10.38
N GLN A 315 -34.60 -4.64 10.12
CA GLN A 315 -34.06 -3.70 11.11
C GLN A 315 -35.14 -2.75 11.65
N ALA A 316 -35.96 -2.19 10.76
CA ALA A 316 -37.06 -1.29 11.11
C ALA A 316 -38.16 -2.01 11.90
N ALA A 317 -38.49 -3.26 11.53
CA ALA A 317 -39.48 -4.06 12.24
C ALA A 317 -39.03 -4.40 13.67
N ILE A 318 -37.77 -4.80 13.84
CA ILE A 318 -37.18 -5.08 15.16
C ILE A 318 -37.20 -3.81 16.03
N GLN A 319 -36.76 -2.67 15.50
CA GLN A 319 -36.79 -1.40 16.24
C GLN A 319 -38.21 -0.95 16.60
N SER A 320 -39.18 -1.20 15.71
CA SER A 320 -40.60 -0.90 15.97
C SER A 320 -41.16 -1.72 17.13
N VAL A 321 -40.80 -2.99 17.26
CA VAL A 321 -41.19 -3.86 18.39
C VAL A 321 -40.58 -3.35 19.71
N PHE A 322 -39.32 -2.91 19.71
CA PHE A 322 -38.70 -2.35 20.92
C PHE A 322 -39.32 -1.01 21.34
N ILE A 323 -39.67 -0.14 20.39
CA ILE A 323 -40.38 1.12 20.65
C ILE A 323 -41.78 0.83 21.18
N LEU A 324 -42.53 -0.08 20.55
CA LEU A 324 -43.87 -0.47 20.98
C LEU A 324 -43.87 -1.09 22.39
N ARG A 325 -42.88 -1.93 22.70
CA ARG A 325 -42.66 -2.50 24.04
C ARG A 325 -42.39 -1.40 25.08
N ARG A 326 -41.63 -0.36 24.71
CA ARG A 326 -41.33 0.79 25.59
C ARG A 326 -42.55 1.67 25.86
N PHE A 327 -43.49 1.74 24.92
CA PHE A 327 -44.77 2.43 25.11
C PHE A 327 -45.79 1.60 25.88
N LEU A 328 -45.86 0.28 25.67
CA LEU A 328 -46.84 -0.60 26.34
C LEU A 328 -46.44 -1.00 27.78
N LEU A 329 -45.15 -1.08 28.11
CA LEU A 329 -44.68 -1.53 29.44
C LEU A 329 -44.34 -0.40 30.43
N LYS A 330 -44.70 0.85 30.15
CA LYS A 330 -44.68 1.93 31.16
C LYS A 330 -46.08 2.12 31.75
N PRO A 331 -46.40 1.56 32.94
CA PRO A 331 -47.53 2.06 33.71
C PRO A 331 -47.17 3.47 34.20
N GLY A 332 -48.00 4.45 33.84
CA GLY A 332 -47.85 5.83 34.31
C GLY A 332 -48.00 5.90 35.83
N LYS A 333 -46.87 6.02 36.55
CA LYS A 333 -46.88 6.51 37.93
C LYS A 333 -47.22 8.01 37.89
N LYS A 334 -48.44 8.35 38.31
CA LYS A 334 -48.76 9.69 38.81
C LYS A 334 -48.13 9.79 40.21
N GLU A 335 -47.10 10.61 40.37
CA GLU A 335 -46.63 11.05 41.69
C GLU A 335 -47.07 12.50 41.91
N PHE A 336 -48.07 12.64 42.79
CA PHE A 336 -48.51 13.84 43.47
C PHE A 336 -47.65 13.96 44.73
N SER A 337 -46.85 15.03 44.89
CA SER A 337 -46.30 15.59 46.15
C SER A 337 -45.17 16.57 45.77
N GLY A 338 -45.02 17.79 46.26
CA GLY A 338 -45.77 18.59 47.22
C GLY A 338 -45.29 20.04 47.07
N VAL A 339 -46.23 20.98 47.11
CA VAL A 339 -45.94 22.40 47.29
C VAL A 339 -46.19 22.68 48.77
N THR A 340 -45.12 22.71 49.55
CA THR A 340 -45.08 23.32 50.89
C THR A 340 -43.62 23.55 51.25
N GLU A 341 -43.33 24.79 51.69
CA GLU A 341 -42.14 25.20 52.46
C GLU A 341 -40.83 25.27 51.64
N ILE A 342 -40.01 26.34 51.60
CA ILE A 342 -39.65 27.38 52.58
C ILE A 342 -39.12 28.62 51.82
N LEU A 343 -39.27 29.78 52.50
CA LEU A 343 -38.54 31.05 52.42
C LEU A 343 -37.31 31.17 51.51
#